data_AF-A0A925X1L5-F1
#
_entry.id   AF-A0A925X1L5-F1
#
_cell.length_a   1.000
_cell.length_b   1.000
_cell.length_c   1.000
_cell.angle_alpha   90.00
_cell.angle_beta   90.00
_cell.angle_gamma   90.00
#
_symmetry.space_group_name_H-M   'P 1'
#
loop_
_entity.id
_entity.type
_entity.pdbx_description
1 polymer ?
#
loop_
_entity_poly.entity_id
_entity_poly.type
_entity_poly.pdbx_seq_one_letter_code
_entity_poly.pdbx_strand_id
1 'polypeptide(L)' 'MLQAQQVEELVNLITVMSRESVIEQFRCYRASFPVDFTREYLESQDTEQLKHLFLALCLQSQRMPELPAAA' A
#
# COMPACT_ATOMS: atom_id res chain seq x y z
N MET A 1 -15.28 0.66 -8.85
CA MET A 1 -15.09 1.20 -7.48
C MET A 1 -14.97 0.02 -6.53
N LEU A 2 -14.12 0.12 -5.50
CA LEU A 2 -14.05 -0.87 -4.44
C LEU A 2 -15.38 -0.90 -3.69
N GLN A 3 -15.89 -2.09 -3.44
CA GLN A 3 -17.08 -2.29 -2.61
C GLN A 3 -16.70 -2.16 -1.13
N ALA A 4 -17.67 -1.86 -0.26
CA ALA A 4 -17.43 -1.67 1.18
C ALA A 4 -16.66 -2.85 1.81
N GLN A 5 -17.02 -4.08 1.44
CA GLN A 5 -16.33 -5.30 1.87
C GLN A 5 -14.85 -5.31 1.47
N GLN A 6 -14.53 -4.88 0.26
CA GLN A 6 -13.15 -4.84 -0.24
C GLN A 6 -12.32 -3.77 0.47
N VAL A 7 -12.96 -2.68 0.92
CA VAL A 7 -12.30 -1.65 1.73
C VAL A 7 -11.94 -2.18 3.11
N GLU A 8 -12.84 -2.94 3.75
CA GLU A 8 -12.53 -3.57 5.04
C GLU A 8 -11.41 -4.61 4.93
N GLU A 9 -11.46 -5.45 3.90
CA GLU A 9 -10.39 -6.43 3.60
C GLU A 9 -9.04 -5.74 3.36
N LEU A 10 -9.05 -4.61 2.63
CA LEU A 10 -7.87 -3.80 2.39
C LEU A 10 -7.27 -3.24 3.69
N VAL A 11 -8.11 -2.68 4.57
CA VAL A 11 -7.67 -2.16 5.87
C VAL A 11 -7.07 -3.26 6.72
N ASN A 12 -7.74 -4.42 6.82
CA ASN A 12 -7.25 -5.56 7.57
C ASN A 12 -5.90 -6.06 7.04
N LEU A 13 -5.79 -6.19 5.71
CA LEU A 13 -4.56 -6.62 5.06
C LEU A 13 -3.40 -5.68 5.38
N ILE A 14 -3.57 -4.37 5.15
CA ILE A 14 -2.51 -3.37 5.36
C ILE A 14 -2.10 -3.30 6.83
N THR A 15 -3.06 -3.46 7.76
CA THR A 15 -2.79 -3.39 9.20
C THR A 15 -1.79 -4.44 9.66
N VAL A 16 -1.85 -5.66 9.08
CA VAL A 16 -0.93 -6.76 9.42
C VAL A 16 0.37 -6.77 8.62
N MET A 17 0.53 -5.88 7.64
CA MET A 17 1.77 -5.82 6.85
C MET A 17 2.95 -5.34 7.69
N SER A 18 4.11 -5.97 7.48
CA SER A 18 5.38 -5.46 8.00
C SER A 18 5.80 -4.21 7.24
N ARG A 19 6.67 -3.40 7.86
CA ARG A 19 7.25 -2.21 7.23
C ARG A 19 7.89 -2.52 5.88
N GLU A 20 8.70 -3.58 5.83
CA GLU A 20 9.41 -4.00 4.62
C GLU A 20 8.43 -4.37 3.51
N SER A 21 7.37 -5.10 3.83
CA SER A 21 6.34 -5.46 2.87
C SER A 21 5.62 -4.24 2.30
N VAL A 22 5.31 -3.23 3.13
CA VAL A 22 4.66 -2.00 2.65
C VAL A 22 5.59 -1.20 1.74
N ILE A 23 6.88 -1.08 2.10
CA ILE A 23 7.87 -0.41 1.25
C ILE A 23 8.01 -1.12 -0.10
N GLU A 24 8.05 -2.45 -0.10
CA GLU A 24 8.15 -3.22 -1.35
C GLU A 24 6.90 -3.06 -2.22
N GLN A 25 5.72 -2.98 -1.60
CA GLN A 25 4.49 -2.66 -2.33
C GLN A 25 4.59 -1.29 -3.01
N PHE A 26 5.06 -0.25 -2.33
CA PHE A 26 5.27 1.06 -2.96
C PHE A 26 6.21 1.00 -4.16
N ARG A 27 7.30 0.22 -4.06
CA ARG A 27 8.28 0.06 -5.15
C ARG A 27 7.73 -0.71 -6.35
N CYS A 28 6.89 -1.70 -6.09
CA CYS A 28 6.26 -2.53 -7.13
C CYS A 28 4.96 -1.91 -7.67
N TYR A 29 4.46 -0.83 -7.07
CA TYR A 29 3.16 -0.28 -7.38
C TYR A 29 3.10 0.33 -8.79
N ARG A 30 2.34 -0.29 -9.68
CA ARG A 30 2.09 0.22 -11.03
C ARG A 30 0.85 1.11 -11.05
N ALA A 31 1.05 2.39 -10.77
CA ALA A 31 0.04 3.43 -10.88
C ALA A 31 -0.08 3.98 -12.31
N SER A 32 -1.24 4.51 -12.67
CA SER A 32 -1.43 5.35 -13.87
C SER A 32 -1.02 6.81 -13.63
N PHE A 33 -0.51 7.14 -12.44
CA PHE A 33 -0.09 8.48 -12.03
C PHE A 33 1.27 8.41 -11.32
N PRO A 34 2.06 9.49 -11.31
CA PRO A 34 3.36 9.47 -10.66
C PRO A 34 3.20 9.36 -9.13
N VAL A 35 3.68 8.25 -8.58
CA VAL A 35 3.84 8.05 -7.14
C VAL A 35 5.29 8.36 -6.82
N ASP A 36 5.57 9.62 -6.49
CA ASP A 36 6.94 10.12 -6.29
C ASP A 36 7.37 9.97 -4.82
N PHE A 37 7.48 8.72 -4.38
CA PHE A 37 8.04 8.40 -3.06
C PHE A 37 9.46 7.90 -3.24
N THR A 38 10.44 8.71 -2.87
CA THR A 38 11.84 8.30 -2.86
C THR A 38 12.07 7.24 -1.78
N ARG A 39 13.12 6.45 -1.95
CA ARG A 39 13.51 5.43 -0.97
C ARG A 39 13.79 6.06 0.40
N GLU A 40 14.51 7.18 0.40
CA GLU A 40 14.90 7.92 1.60
C GLU A 40 13.67 8.45 2.33
N TYR A 41 12.66 8.92 1.58
CA TYR A 41 11.39 9.32 2.16
C TYR A 41 10.72 8.12 2.84
N LEU A 42 10.52 7.00 2.13
CA LEU A 42 9.87 5.81 2.68
C LEU A 42 10.59 5.26 3.91
N GLU A 43 11.92 5.24 3.90
CA GLU A 43 12.73 4.78 5.03
C GLU A 43 12.69 5.73 6.23
N SER A 44 12.39 7.01 6.04
CA SER A 44 12.28 8.01 7.12
C SER A 44 10.92 8.05 7.82
N GLN A 45 9.86 7.52 7.19
CA GLN A 45 8.50 7.58 7.74
C GLN A 45 8.24 6.49 8.80
N ASP A 46 7.33 6.73 9.73
CA ASP A 46 6.86 5.67 10.63
C ASP A 46 6.04 4.61 9.89
N THR A 47 6.05 3.37 10.42
CA THR A 47 5.37 2.24 9.76
C THR A 47 3.87 2.47 9.61
N GLU A 48 3.21 3.06 10.62
CA GLU A 48 1.77 3.38 10.55
C GLU A 48 1.49 4.47 9.50
N GLN A 49 2.38 5.45 9.37
CA GLN A 49 2.29 6.46 8.32
C GLN A 49 2.40 5.84 6.92
N LEU A 50 3.35 4.91 6.72
CA LEU A 50 3.49 4.17 5.47
C LEU A 50 2.24 3.36 5.13
N LYS A 51 1.66 2.67 6.11
CA LYS A 51 0.40 1.91 5.95
C LYS A 51 -0.74 2.83 5.53
N HIS A 52 -0.90 3.99 6.17
CA HIS A 52 -1.95 4.95 5.83
C HIS A 52 -1.77 5.54 4.43
N LEU A 53 -0.54 5.91 4.05
CA LEU A 53 -0.25 6.38 2.70
C LEU A 53 -0.58 5.32 1.65
N PHE A 54 -0.24 4.06 1.93
CA PHE A 54 -0.51 2.96 1.00
C PHE A 54 -2.01 2.63 0.90
N LEU A 55 -2.73 2.71 2.01
CA LEU A 55 -4.19 2.60 2.04
C LEU A 55 -4.84 3.68 1.17
N ALA A 56 -4.44 4.94 1.35
CA ALA A 56 -4.94 6.05 0.55
C ALA A 56 -4.65 5.84 -0.95
N LEU A 57 -3.47 5.35 -1.30
CA LEU A 57 -3.08 5.00 -2.67
C LEU A 57 -4.01 3.92 -3.27
N CYS A 58 -4.28 2.85 -2.53
CA CYS A 58 -5.17 1.77 -2.94
C CYS A 58 -6.63 2.26 -3.10
N LEU A 59 -7.11 3.12 -2.21
CA LEU A 59 -8.43 3.73 -2.31
C LEU A 59 -8.53 4.68 -3.51
N GLN A 60 -7.55 5.56 -3.71
CA GLN A 60 -7.56 6.51 -4.82
C GLN A 60 -7.54 5.79 -6.18
N SER A 61 -6.73 4.73 -6.29
CA SER A 61 -6.62 3.91 -7.49
C SER A 61 -7.75 2.89 -7.67
N GLN A 62 -8.59 2.71 -6.65
CA GLN A 62 -9.64 1.69 -6.59
C GLN A 62 -9.09 0.28 -6.84
N ARG A 63 -7.88 -0.02 -6.32
CA ARG A 63 -7.15 -1.26 -6.57
C ARG A 63 -6.71 -1.91 -5.27
N MET A 64 -6.82 -3.24 -5.20
CA MET A 64 -6.24 -4.04 -4.13
C MET A 64 -4.73 -4.24 -4.35
N PRO A 65 -3.92 -4.31 -3.28
CA PRO A 65 -2.51 -4.67 -3.38
C PRO A 65 -2.33 -6.01 -4.09
N GLU A 66 -1.31 -6.11 -4.93
CA GLU A 66 -0.90 -7.41 -5.47
C GLU A 66 -0.09 -8.10 -4.38
N LEU A 67 -0.73 -9.04 -3.69
CA LEU A 67 -0.01 -9.90 -2.75
C LEU A 67 1.08 -10.63 -3.53
N PRO A 68 2.35 -10.61 -3.10
CA PRO A 68 3.32 -11.54 -3.64
C PRO A 68 2.74 -12.94 -3.37
N ALA A 69 2.49 -13.69 -4.43
CA ALA A 69 2.04 -15.07 -4.32
C ALA A 69 3.00 -15.77 -3.36
N ALA A 70 2.48 -16.30 -2.25
CA ALA A 70 3.27 -17.07 -1.31
C ALA A 70 4.01 -18.16 -2.10
N ALA A 71 5.34 -18.06 -2.13
CA ALA A 71 6.21 -19.11 -2.64
C ALA A 71 6.26 -20.26 -1.64
#